data_AF-A0A6A7N5N0-F1
#
_entry.id   AF-A0A6A7N5N0-F1
#
_cell.length_a   1.000
_cell.length_b   1.000
_cell.length_c   1.000
_cell.angle_alpha   90.00
_cell.angle_beta   90.00
_cell.angle_gamma   90.00
#
_symmetry.space_group_name_H-M   'P 1'
#
loop_
_entity.id
_entity.type
_entity.pdbx_description
1 polymer ?
#
loop_
_entity_poly.entity_id
_entity_poly.type
_entity_poly.pdbx_seq_one_letter_code
_entity_poly.pdbx_strand_id
1 'polypeptide(L)' 'MFDDHAVMAFFKQRMPDLALQPSTLLADVLDSLTFLDFFLFLEQALDDTLTLDQVAQCATVGELVSLLDTAACPPK' A
#
# COMPACT_ATOMS: atom_id res chain seq x y z
N MET A 1 6.45 -0.95 -14.17
CA MET A 1 7.28 -0.91 -12.95
C MET A 1 6.49 -0.07 -11.98
N PHE A 2 5.85 -0.70 -11.00
CA PHE A 2 5.12 0.05 -9.99
C PHE A 2 6.16 0.71 -9.10
N ASP A 3 6.07 2.03 -8.98
CA ASP A 3 7.08 2.83 -8.30
C ASP A 3 6.86 2.64 -6.79
N ASP A 4 7.64 1.75 -6.15
CA ASP A 4 7.69 1.59 -4.67
C ASP A 4 7.85 2.96 -3.97
N HIS A 5 8.54 3.87 -4.66
CA HIS A 5 8.71 5.27 -4.30
C HIS A 5 7.39 6.05 -4.18
N ALA A 6 6.35 5.75 -4.94
CA ALA A 6 5.05 6.42 -4.87
C ALA A 6 4.27 6.04 -3.60
N VAL A 7 4.32 4.77 -3.20
CA VAL A 7 3.71 4.26 -1.96
C VAL A 7 4.46 4.82 -0.75
N MET A 8 5.79 4.75 -0.77
CA MET A 8 6.64 5.38 0.25
C MET A 8 6.43 6.89 0.31
N ALA A 9 6.22 7.57 -0.82
CA ALA A 9 5.92 9.00 -0.86
C ALA A 9 4.55 9.34 -0.28
N PHE A 10 3.51 8.53 -0.59
CA PHE A 10 2.18 8.67 0.01
C PHE A 10 2.26 8.57 1.54
N PHE A 11 2.94 7.54 2.05
CA PHE A 11 3.11 7.36 3.48
C PHE A 11 3.94 8.48 4.12
N LYS A 12 5.07 8.90 3.51
CA LYS A 12 5.89 10.02 4.02
C LYS A 12 5.16 11.36 4.01
N GLN A 13 4.31 11.62 3.01
CA GLN A 13 3.56 12.87 2.90
C GLN A 13 2.44 12.94 3.94
N ARG A 14 1.78 11.82 4.23
CA ARG A 14 0.74 11.75 5.25
C ARG A 14 1.31 11.59 6.67
N MET A 15 2.47 10.96 6.82
CA MET A 15 3.11 10.65 8.10
C MET A 15 4.63 10.86 8.05
N PRO A 16 5.08 12.13 8.07
CA PRO A 16 6.50 12.47 7.98
C PRO A 16 7.31 12.03 9.22
N ASP A 17 6.66 11.81 10.37
CA ASP A 17 7.29 11.42 11.64
C ASP A 17 7.28 9.91 11.90
N LEU A 18 6.56 9.13 11.09
CA LEU A 18 6.46 7.69 11.30
C LEU A 18 7.65 6.99 10.63
N ALA A 19 8.51 6.36 11.43
CA ALA A 19 9.54 5.45 10.93
C ALA A 19 8.85 4.19 10.37
N LEU A 20 8.42 4.26 9.10
CA LEU A 20 7.82 3.16 8.35
C LEU A 20 8.82 2.01 8.28
N GLN A 21 8.60 1.00 9.12
CA GLN A 21 9.32 -0.26 9.08
C GLN A 21 8.42 -1.31 8.44
N PRO A 22 8.98 -2.38 7.85
CA PRO A 22 8.18 -3.45 7.27
C PRO A 22 7.23 -4.11 8.28
N SER A 23 7.60 -4.09 9.57
CA SER A 23 6.83 -4.60 10.69
C SER A 23 5.77 -3.63 11.22
N THR A 24 5.68 -2.41 10.70
CA THR A 24 4.68 -1.43 11.13
C THR A 24 3.30 -1.90 10.69
N LEU A 25 2.34 -1.91 11.62
CA LEU A 25 0.96 -2.32 11.33
C LEU A 25 0.27 -1.26 10.47
N LEU A 26 -0.44 -1.69 9.43
CA LEU A 26 -1.20 -0.77 8.59
C LEU A 26 -2.26 -0.02 9.38
N ALA A 27 -2.86 -0.63 10.40
CA ALA A 27 -3.84 0.02 11.26
C ALA A 27 -3.26 1.22 12.04
N ASP A 28 -1.96 1.25 12.31
CA ASP A 28 -1.29 2.39 12.94
C ASP A 28 -0.95 3.50 11.94
N VAL A 29 -0.96 3.20 10.63
CA VAL A 29 -0.56 4.12 9.54
C VAL A 29 -1.76 4.60 8.70
N LEU A 30 -2.81 3.79 8.59
CA LEU A 30 -3.97 4.06 7.78
C LEU A 30 -5.19 4.05 8.68
N ASP A 31 -5.67 5.25 9.01
CA ASP A 31 -7.03 5.44 9.49
C ASP A 31 -8.04 4.99 8.42
N SER A 32 -9.26 4.62 8.82
CA SER A 32 -10.28 4.07 7.92
C SER A 32 -10.56 4.96 6.70
N LEU A 33 -10.45 6.28 6.83
CA LEU A 33 -10.57 7.19 5.68
C LEU A 33 -9.36 7.17 4.76
N THR A 34 -8.15 7.19 5.33
CA THR A 34 -6.90 7.14 4.55
C THR A 34 -6.68 5.80 3.87
N PHE A 35 -7.21 4.71 4.44
CA PHE A 35 -7.18 3.40 3.83
C PHE A 35 -7.95 3.37 2.51
N LEU A 36 -9.15 3.97 2.48
CA LEU A 36 -9.98 4.02 1.28
C LEU A 36 -9.35 4.90 0.20
N ASP A 37 -8.78 6.05 0.59
CA ASP A 37 -8.05 6.96 -0.30
C ASP A 37 -6.83 6.26 -0.92
N PHE A 38 -6.10 5.50 -0.10
CA PHE A 38 -4.96 4.71 -0.52
C PHE A 38 -5.38 3.57 -1.46
N PHE A 39 -6.47 2.86 -1.16
CA PHE A 39 -7.00 1.82 -2.03
C PHE A 39 -7.38 2.38 -3.41
N LEU A 40 -8.09 3.51 -3.47
CA LEU A 40 -8.43 4.17 -4.74
C LEU A 40 -7.20 4.60 -5.53
N PHE A 41 -6.14 5.03 -4.84
CA PHE A 41 -4.86 5.35 -5.47
C PHE A 41 -4.20 4.11 -6.07
N LEU A 42 -4.20 2.98 -5.35
CA LEU A 42 -3.68 1.71 -5.85
C LEU A 42 -4.48 1.19 -7.04
N GLU A 43 -5.81 1.25 -6.98
CA GLU A 43 -6.71 0.79 -8.04
C GLU A 43 -6.45 1.54 -9.36
N GLN A 44 -6.27 2.87 -9.27
CA GLN A 44 -5.90 3.71 -10.42
C GLN A 44 -4.49 3.41 -10.96
N ALA A 45 -3.56 3.02 -10.10
CA ALA A 45 -2.17 2.79 -10.48
C ALA A 45 -1.92 1.36 -11.01
N LEU A 46 -2.78 0.39 -10.64
CA LEU A 46 -2.62 -1.04 -10.94
C LEU A 46 -3.75 -1.62 -11.79
N ASP A 47 -4.55 -0.77 -12.43
CA ASP A 47 -5.58 -1.16 -13.43
C ASP A 47 -6.50 -2.28 -12.90
N ASP A 48 -7.05 -2.09 -11.70
CA ASP A 48 -8.02 -3.02 -11.07
C ASP A 48 -7.47 -4.42 -10.68
N THR A 49 -6.15 -4.64 -10.72
CA THR A 49 -5.57 -5.95 -10.35
C THR A 49 -5.62 -6.26 -8.85
N LEU A 50 -5.86 -5.26 -8.00
CA LEU A 50 -5.93 -5.39 -6.55
C LEU A 50 -7.36 -5.26 -6.04
N THR A 51 -7.75 -6.14 -5.14
CA THR A 51 -9.04 -6.04 -4.45
C THR A 51 -8.87 -5.49 -3.04
N LEU A 52 -9.91 -4.81 -2.55
CA LEU A 52 -9.92 -4.24 -1.20
C LEU A 52 -9.73 -5.31 -0.12
N ASP A 53 -10.21 -6.53 -0.38
CA ASP A 53 -10.01 -7.69 0.49
C ASP A 53 -8.52 -8.10 0.58
N GLN A 54 -7.79 -8.12 -0.54
CA GLN A 54 -6.35 -8.44 -0.52
C GLN A 54 -5.54 -7.39 0.26
N VAL A 55 -5.87 -6.11 0.09
CA VAL A 55 -5.23 -5.01 0.83
C VAL A 55 -5.59 -5.08 2.32
N ALA A 56 -6.83 -5.43 2.66
CA ALA A 56 -7.29 -5.60 4.04
C ALA A 56 -6.70 -6.84 4.74
N GLN A 57 -6.30 -7.87 3.99
CA GLN A 57 -5.59 -9.03 4.52
C GLN A 57 -4.13 -8.70 4.92
N CYS A 58 -3.55 -7.61 4.41
CA CYS A 58 -2.22 -7.16 4.83
C CYS A 58 -2.30 -6.57 6.24
N ALA A 59 -1.57 -7.16 7.20
CA ALA A 59 -1.51 -6.63 8.55
C ALA A 59 -0.44 -5.54 8.66
N THR A 60 0.63 -5.65 7.87
CA THR A 60 1.81 -4.77 7.94
C THR A 60 2.13 -4.09 6.63
N VAL A 61 2.88 -2.98 6.71
CA VAL A 61 3.37 -2.24 5.54
C VAL A 61 4.24 -3.13 4.64
N GLY A 62 5.04 -4.03 5.22
CA GLY A 62 5.87 -4.96 4.44
C GLY A 62 5.05 -5.96 3.63
N GLU A 63 3.97 -6.49 4.20
CA GLU A 63 3.05 -7.39 3.47
C GLU A 63 2.34 -6.67 2.34
N LEU A 64 1.91 -5.43 2.58
CA LEU A 64 1.32 -4.59 1.55
C LEU A 64 2.29 -4.32 0.42
N VAL A 65 3.52 -3.88 0.70
CA VAL A 65 4.53 -3.66 -0.34
C VAL A 65 4.81 -4.94 -1.13
N SER A 66 4.84 -6.10 -0.46
CA SER A 66 5.02 -7.40 -1.12
C SER A 66 3.85 -7.76 -2.04
N LEU A 67 2.61 -7.45 -1.61
CA LEU A 67 1.40 -7.61 -2.42
C LEU A 67 1.46 -6.72 -3.66
N LEU A 68 1.86 -5.45 -3.49
CA LEU A 68 2.00 -4.48 -4.58
C LEU A 68 3.08 -4.89 -5.57
N ASP A 69 4.22 -5.39 -5.09
CA ASP A 69 5.30 -5.90 -5.94
C ASP A 69 4.84 -7.10 -6.77
N THR A 70 4.05 -8.00 -6.16
CA THR A 70 3.45 -9.16 -6.83
C THR A 70 2.42 -8.72 -7.88
N ALA A 71 1.55 -7.76 -7.56
CA ALA A 71 0.53 -7.25 -8.47
C ALA A 71 1.14 -6.46 -9.64
N ALA A 72 2.23 -5.72 -9.38
CA ALA A 72 2.98 -4.97 -10.37
C ALA A 72 3.78 -5.83 -11.36
N CYS A 73 3.97 -7.11 -11.04
CA CYS A 73 4.76 -8.06 -11.81
C CYS A 73 3.90 -9.25 -12.24
N PRO A 74 3.02 -9.10 -13.25
CA PRO A 74 2.24 -10.22 -13.75
C PRO A 74 3.18 -11.30 -14.31
N PRO A 75 2.96 -12.60 -14.00
CA PRO A 75 3.75 -13.68 -14.58
C PRO A 75 3.53 -13.70 -16.10
N LYS A 76 4.64 -13.66 -16.84
CA LYS A 76 4.69 -13.70 -18.30
C LYS A 76 4.26 -15.07 -18.85
#